data_AF-A0AAI9PFW2-F1
#
_entry.id   AF-A0AAI9PFW2-F1
#
_cell.length_a   1.000
_cell.length_b   1.000
_cell.length_c   1.000
_cell.angle_alpha   90.00
_cell.angle_beta   90.00
_cell.angle_gamma   90.00
#
_symmetry.space_group_name_H-M   'P 1'
#
loop_
_entity.id
_entity.type
_entity.pdbx_description
1 polymer ?
#
loop_
_entity_poly.entity_id
_entity_poly.type
_entity_poly.pdbx_seq_one_letter_code
_entity_poly.pdbx_strand_id
1 'polypeptide(L)'
;MFIVSASAHADTSGYSIPGYELVYDAPVETTLTAPDLRPSDAVWISLFDNAQHTIELGQFYVANQAGTRFDNVLQHLRAAGERGVRIRLLLEEKGLKISTQDTLEQLKTIPNLELRVISFERLSGGIVHAKYLLVDGKQAYMGSQNLDWRALEHIHETGLLIDDPRVVNQISAIFEQDWQAQARLTHGETVAPLPAATQPADRSGNYLVASPKAFNPAGVIDSEEELPRLLAEAQQQVRIQVMDYVPLSYGPDKTRPYYAVIDNAIRTAAARGVQIELMVSEWSTKMPNIAYLKSLAVLPSIQIKTVSIPQASSGFIPFARVIHSKIMTIDGKKAWIGTSNWSGGYLDNSRNLEMVIQNPEMAQRVDMLYTQLWNSEYAQPLRIDYDYPRPNPGGMKDKEKEKAQENTASSTTGGTVTAP
;
A
#
# COMPACT_ATOMS: atom_id res chain seq x y z
N MET A 1 -30.60 -35.91 4.81
CA MET A 1 -30.00 -35.45 6.08
C MET A 1 -28.49 -35.61 5.92
N PHE A 2 -27.84 -34.61 5.31
CA PHE A 2 -26.40 -34.63 5.11
C PHE A 2 -25.76 -33.91 6.29
N ILE A 3 -24.96 -34.66 7.05
CA ILE A 3 -24.15 -34.15 8.15
C ILE A 3 -23.03 -33.35 7.50
N VAL A 4 -23.13 -32.02 7.59
CA VAL A 4 -21.99 -31.13 7.33
C VAL A 4 -21.01 -31.38 8.46
N SER A 5 -19.89 -32.05 8.13
CA SER A 5 -18.79 -32.24 9.05
C SER A 5 -18.23 -30.86 9.39
N ALA A 6 -18.33 -30.49 10.66
CA ALA A 6 -17.68 -29.31 11.21
C ALA A 6 -16.18 -29.45 10.97
N SER A 7 -15.63 -28.61 10.10
CA SER A 7 -14.20 -28.42 9.97
C SER A 7 -13.70 -27.86 11.30
N ALA A 8 -12.82 -28.61 11.95
CA ALA A 8 -12.14 -28.23 13.16
C ALA A 8 -11.56 -26.81 13.01
N HIS A 9 -11.98 -25.90 13.88
CA HIS A 9 -11.28 -24.63 14.08
C HIS A 9 -9.92 -24.99 14.68
N ALA A 10 -8.90 -25.10 13.84
CA ALA A 10 -7.54 -24.99 14.32
C ALA A 10 -7.42 -23.67 15.08
N ASP A 11 -6.70 -23.68 16.20
CA ASP A 11 -6.43 -22.50 17.01
C ASP A 11 -5.57 -21.54 16.16
N THR A 12 -6.22 -20.64 15.40
CA THR A 12 -5.61 -19.73 14.42
C THR A 12 -5.35 -18.35 15.02
N SER A 13 -4.72 -18.27 16.19
CA SER A 13 -4.22 -16.98 16.67
C SER A 13 -3.08 -16.54 15.75
N GLY A 14 -3.29 -15.48 14.95
CA GLY A 14 -2.22 -14.90 14.16
C GLY A 14 -1.08 -14.40 15.05
N TYR A 15 0.14 -14.34 14.52
CA TYR A 15 1.28 -13.80 15.25
C TYR A 15 1.00 -12.37 15.73
N SER A 16 1.10 -12.17 17.05
CA SER A 16 0.80 -10.90 17.68
C SER A 16 1.79 -10.57 18.80
N ILE A 17 1.92 -9.27 19.03
CA ILE A 17 2.44 -8.67 20.26
C ILE A 17 1.29 -7.89 20.92
N PRO A 18 1.41 -7.43 22.18
CA PRO A 18 0.36 -6.62 22.79
C PRO A 18 0.00 -5.40 21.93
N GLY A 19 -1.26 -5.26 21.54
CA GLY A 19 -1.73 -4.14 20.72
C GLY A 19 -1.81 -4.40 19.21
N TYR A 20 -1.10 -5.43 18.71
CA TYR A 20 -0.76 -5.54 17.28
C TYR A 20 -0.61 -6.98 16.80
N GLU A 21 -1.33 -7.34 15.74
CA GLU A 21 -1.18 -8.62 15.04
C GLU A 21 -0.70 -8.38 13.60
N LEU A 22 0.31 -9.14 13.17
CA LEU A 22 0.87 -9.07 11.82
C LEU A 22 0.03 -9.89 10.84
N VAL A 23 -0.34 -9.25 9.72
CA VAL A 23 -1.19 -9.83 8.68
C VAL A 23 -0.43 -9.89 7.37
N TYR A 24 -0.60 -10.97 6.62
CA TYR A 24 0.18 -11.24 5.42
C TYR A 24 -0.64 -11.93 4.33
N ASP A 25 -0.49 -11.46 3.09
CA ASP A 25 -1.02 -12.13 1.91
C ASP A 25 0.14 -12.36 0.92
N ALA A 26 0.25 -13.60 0.43
CA ALA A 26 1.19 -13.98 -0.62
C ALA A 26 0.43 -14.25 -1.92
N PRO A 27 1.03 -13.96 -3.09
CA PRO A 27 0.49 -14.42 -4.36
C PRO A 27 0.39 -15.96 -4.36
N VAL A 28 -0.77 -16.50 -4.72
CA VAL A 28 -0.96 -17.94 -4.95
C VAL A 28 0.05 -18.48 -5.96
N GLU A 29 0.31 -19.79 -5.97
CA GLU A 29 1.28 -20.40 -6.90
C GLU A 29 2.71 -19.83 -6.75
N THR A 30 3.07 -19.35 -5.55
CA THR A 30 4.44 -19.04 -5.17
C THR A 30 4.88 -19.92 -4.01
N THR A 31 6.18 -19.93 -3.74
CA THR A 31 6.76 -20.61 -2.57
C THR A 31 6.66 -19.79 -1.27
N LEU A 32 6.10 -18.57 -1.35
CA LEU A 32 6.03 -17.64 -0.22
C LEU A 32 4.89 -18.04 0.72
N THR A 33 5.20 -18.23 2.00
CA THR A 33 4.23 -18.65 2.99
C THR A 33 4.53 -18.11 4.38
N ALA A 34 3.49 -17.98 5.21
CA ALA A 34 3.58 -17.57 6.59
C ALA A 34 2.39 -18.17 7.36
N PRO A 35 2.42 -19.49 7.66
CA PRO A 35 1.26 -20.20 8.20
C PRO A 35 0.83 -19.73 9.60
N ASP A 36 1.69 -19.02 10.31
CA ASP A 36 1.44 -18.39 11.60
C ASP A 36 0.79 -17.00 11.49
N LEU A 37 0.66 -16.44 10.29
CA LEU A 37 0.01 -15.14 10.05
C LEU A 37 -1.37 -15.35 9.45
N ARG A 38 -2.36 -14.63 9.97
CA ARG A 38 -3.68 -14.61 9.34
C ARG A 38 -3.61 -13.84 8.02
N PRO A 39 -4.35 -14.27 6.98
CA PRO A 39 -4.53 -13.46 5.80
C PRO A 39 -5.54 -12.33 6.03
N SER A 40 -5.52 -11.32 5.15
CA SER A 40 -6.33 -10.11 5.33
C SER A 40 -7.83 -10.35 5.30
N ASP A 41 -8.32 -11.22 4.43
CA ASP A 41 -9.75 -11.56 4.36
C ASP A 41 -10.28 -12.16 5.66
N ALA A 42 -9.54 -13.07 6.29
CA ALA A 42 -9.92 -13.66 7.57
C ALA A 42 -10.01 -12.60 8.68
N VAL A 43 -9.07 -11.66 8.70
CA VAL A 43 -9.07 -10.54 9.63
C VAL A 43 -10.25 -9.59 9.35
N TRP A 44 -10.47 -9.20 8.11
CA TRP A 44 -11.54 -8.28 7.72
C TRP A 44 -12.93 -8.87 7.96
N ILE A 45 -13.13 -10.15 7.63
CA ILE A 45 -14.36 -10.88 7.93
C ILE A 45 -14.60 -10.90 9.44
N SER A 46 -13.59 -11.25 10.24
CA SER A 46 -13.69 -11.23 11.70
C SER A 46 -14.06 -9.83 12.21
N LEU A 47 -13.47 -8.77 11.67
CA LEU A 47 -13.81 -7.39 12.04
C LEU A 47 -15.26 -7.04 11.69
N PHE A 48 -15.71 -7.38 10.48
CA PHE A 48 -17.06 -7.10 10.03
C PHE A 48 -18.11 -7.90 10.78
N ASP A 49 -17.87 -9.16 11.10
CA ASP A 49 -18.80 -10.01 11.84
C ASP A 49 -18.98 -9.58 13.29
N ASN A 50 -17.91 -9.08 13.91
CA ASN A 50 -17.95 -8.62 15.31
C ASN A 50 -18.38 -7.16 15.47
N ALA A 51 -18.46 -6.37 14.38
CA ALA A 51 -18.90 -4.98 14.43
C ALA A 51 -20.33 -4.85 14.99
N GLN A 52 -20.48 -3.94 15.97
CA GLN A 52 -21.74 -3.68 16.67
C GLN A 52 -22.36 -2.32 16.31
N HIS A 53 -21.55 -1.33 15.96
CA HIS A 53 -21.99 0.06 15.83
C HIS A 53 -21.49 0.74 14.56
N THR A 54 -20.18 0.68 14.29
CA THR A 54 -19.58 1.41 13.18
C THR A 54 -18.49 0.62 12.45
N ILE A 55 -18.45 0.78 11.13
CA ILE A 55 -17.31 0.39 10.29
C ILE A 55 -16.93 1.62 9.45
N GLU A 56 -15.66 2.00 9.46
CA GLU A 56 -15.15 3.13 8.68
C GLU A 56 -13.96 2.68 7.85
N LEU A 57 -13.94 3.01 6.56
CA LEU A 57 -12.92 2.53 5.62
C LEU A 57 -12.35 3.71 4.82
N GLY A 58 -11.03 3.87 4.85
CA GLY A 58 -10.30 4.79 3.96
C GLY A 58 -9.55 3.99 2.90
N GLN A 59 -9.86 4.21 1.62
CA GLN A 59 -9.35 3.38 0.52
C GLN A 59 -8.95 4.20 -0.70
N PHE A 60 -7.94 3.71 -1.43
CA PHE A 60 -7.56 4.31 -2.71
C PHE A 60 -8.53 3.88 -3.82
N TYR A 61 -8.76 2.59 -4.01
CA TYR A 61 -9.73 2.06 -4.98
C TYR A 61 -10.37 0.76 -4.47
N VAL A 62 -11.41 0.29 -5.16
CA VAL A 62 -12.11 -0.97 -4.87
C VAL A 62 -12.25 -1.82 -6.14
N ALA A 63 -11.91 -3.11 -6.07
CA ALA A 63 -12.04 -4.01 -7.22
C ALA A 63 -12.43 -5.44 -6.78
N ASN A 64 -13.61 -5.91 -7.19
CA ASN A 64 -14.03 -7.28 -6.95
C ASN A 64 -14.06 -8.10 -8.25
N GLN A 65 -13.92 -9.41 -8.10
CA GLN A 65 -14.20 -10.41 -9.12
C GLN A 65 -15.01 -11.53 -8.46
N ALA A 66 -16.14 -11.89 -9.06
CA ALA A 66 -17.04 -12.90 -8.51
C ALA A 66 -16.31 -14.24 -8.27
N GLY A 67 -16.59 -14.88 -7.13
CA GLY A 67 -15.98 -16.16 -6.75
C GLY A 67 -14.57 -16.08 -6.18
N THR A 68 -13.99 -14.88 -6.03
CA THR A 68 -12.71 -14.67 -5.32
C THR A 68 -12.94 -14.52 -3.81
N ARG A 69 -11.87 -14.58 -3.02
CA ARG A 69 -11.93 -14.34 -1.57
C ARG A 69 -12.54 -12.98 -1.21
N PHE A 70 -12.32 -11.96 -2.03
CA PHE A 70 -12.88 -10.62 -1.79
C PHE A 70 -14.40 -10.57 -1.95
N ASP A 71 -14.97 -11.43 -2.80
CA ASP A 71 -16.43 -11.52 -2.94
C ASP A 71 -17.09 -11.97 -1.63
N ASN A 72 -16.45 -12.89 -0.90
CA ASN A 72 -16.87 -13.28 0.44
C ASN A 72 -16.74 -12.12 1.45
N VAL A 73 -15.63 -11.38 1.42
CA VAL A 73 -15.44 -10.19 2.27
C VAL A 73 -16.58 -9.18 2.10
N LEU A 74 -17.02 -8.93 0.86
CA LEU A 74 -18.14 -8.03 0.57
C LEU A 74 -19.48 -8.55 1.10
N GLN A 75 -19.70 -9.88 1.11
CA GLN A 75 -20.88 -10.49 1.72
C GLN A 75 -20.92 -10.24 3.24
N HIS A 76 -19.78 -10.36 3.92
CA HIS A 76 -19.68 -10.08 5.36
C HIS A 76 -19.84 -8.58 5.67
N LEU A 77 -19.30 -7.68 4.84
CA LEU A 77 -19.57 -6.25 4.95
C LEU A 77 -21.06 -5.93 4.76
N ARG A 78 -21.72 -6.58 3.79
CA ARG A 78 -23.16 -6.47 3.59
C ARG A 78 -23.94 -6.95 4.82
N ALA A 79 -23.58 -8.10 5.36
CA ALA A 79 -24.23 -8.66 6.54
C ALA A 79 -24.11 -7.71 7.75
N ALA A 80 -22.97 -7.03 7.92
CA ALA A 80 -22.83 -5.98 8.95
C ALA A 80 -23.83 -4.84 8.74
N GLY A 81 -23.97 -4.35 7.51
CA GLY A 81 -24.95 -3.35 7.13
C GLY A 81 -26.40 -3.79 7.43
N GLU A 82 -26.74 -5.04 7.08
CA GLU A 82 -28.05 -5.65 7.36
C GLU A 82 -28.35 -5.79 8.86
N ARG A 83 -27.31 -6.00 9.69
CA ARG A 83 -27.44 -5.99 11.16
C ARG A 83 -27.65 -4.59 11.75
N GLY A 84 -27.59 -3.54 10.95
CA GLY A 84 -27.77 -2.15 11.41
C GLY A 84 -26.47 -1.41 11.73
N VAL A 85 -25.31 -2.00 11.45
CA VAL A 85 -24.00 -1.34 11.64
C VAL A 85 -23.89 -0.18 10.65
N ARG A 86 -23.49 1.00 11.12
CA ARG A 86 -23.28 2.17 10.27
C ARG A 86 -21.93 2.06 9.56
N ILE A 87 -21.94 2.05 8.23
CA ILE A 87 -20.74 1.89 7.42
C ILE A 87 -20.42 3.21 6.69
N ARG A 88 -19.18 3.68 6.81
CA ARG A 88 -18.67 4.87 6.11
C ARG A 88 -17.46 4.50 5.26
N LEU A 89 -17.56 4.63 3.95
CA LEU A 89 -16.46 4.37 3.02
C LEU A 89 -16.02 5.68 2.35
N LEU A 90 -14.76 6.06 2.55
CA LEU A 90 -14.13 7.19 1.90
C LEU A 90 -13.16 6.67 0.82
N LEU A 91 -13.43 7.04 -0.43
CA LEU A 91 -12.66 6.62 -1.60
C LEU A 91 -11.93 7.81 -2.24
N GLU A 92 -10.70 7.60 -2.70
CA GLU A 92 -9.97 8.59 -3.51
C GLU A 92 -10.59 8.77 -4.91
N GLU A 93 -10.78 10.02 -5.32
CA GLU A 93 -11.30 10.39 -6.65
C GLU A 93 -10.46 9.80 -7.79
N LYS A 94 -9.13 9.91 -7.71
CA LYS A 94 -8.25 9.32 -8.74
C LYS A 94 -8.34 7.79 -8.80
N GLY A 95 -8.74 7.14 -7.71
CA GLY A 95 -8.91 5.69 -7.65
C GLY A 95 -10.20 5.17 -8.27
N LEU A 96 -11.18 6.03 -8.57
CA LEU A 96 -12.39 5.64 -9.32
C LEU A 96 -12.06 5.03 -10.68
N LYS A 97 -11.02 5.52 -11.36
CA LYS A 97 -10.60 5.03 -12.69
C LYS A 97 -10.02 3.62 -12.66
N ILE A 98 -9.55 3.18 -11.49
CA ILE A 98 -8.93 1.87 -11.28
C ILE A 98 -9.94 0.90 -10.64
N SER A 99 -10.99 1.45 -10.01
CA SER A 99 -12.08 0.68 -9.43
C SER A 99 -12.91 0.00 -10.51
N THR A 100 -13.45 -1.18 -10.22
CA THR A 100 -14.41 -1.85 -11.11
C THR A 100 -15.81 -1.27 -10.91
N GLN A 101 -16.47 -0.86 -11.99
CA GLN A 101 -17.78 -0.19 -11.90
C GLN A 101 -18.83 -1.05 -11.19
N ASP A 102 -18.87 -2.34 -11.49
CA ASP A 102 -19.81 -3.27 -10.86
C ASP A 102 -19.62 -3.35 -9.34
N THR A 103 -18.37 -3.24 -8.86
CA THR A 103 -18.07 -3.21 -7.43
C THR A 103 -18.52 -1.91 -6.78
N LEU A 104 -18.35 -0.77 -7.46
CA LEU A 104 -18.89 0.51 -6.98
C LEU A 104 -20.42 0.47 -6.87
N GLU A 105 -21.11 -0.10 -7.86
CA GLU A 105 -22.57 -0.27 -7.80
C GLU A 105 -22.98 -1.27 -6.71
N GLN A 106 -22.26 -2.38 -6.54
CA GLN A 106 -22.49 -3.35 -5.46
C GLN A 106 -22.38 -2.69 -4.08
N LEU A 107 -21.35 -1.86 -3.84
CA LEU A 107 -21.16 -1.15 -2.56
C LEU A 107 -22.33 -0.22 -2.23
N LYS A 108 -22.87 0.51 -3.22
CA LYS A 108 -24.02 1.42 -3.03
C LYS A 108 -25.30 0.68 -2.61
N THR A 109 -25.38 -0.63 -2.83
CA THR A 109 -26.54 -1.45 -2.43
C THR A 109 -26.38 -2.09 -1.04
N ILE A 110 -25.26 -1.87 -0.34
CA ILE A 110 -25.07 -2.38 1.02
C ILE A 110 -25.89 -1.51 1.99
N PRO A 111 -26.77 -2.10 2.83
CA PRO A 111 -27.54 -1.32 3.80
C PRO A 111 -26.64 -0.56 4.77
N ASN A 112 -27.06 0.65 5.17
CA ASN A 112 -26.34 1.53 6.10
C ASN A 112 -24.91 1.94 5.66
N LEU A 113 -24.53 1.72 4.40
CA LEU A 113 -23.27 2.19 3.84
C LEU A 113 -23.43 3.56 3.19
N GLU A 114 -22.66 4.53 3.68
CA GLU A 114 -22.45 5.82 3.04
C GLU A 114 -21.08 5.82 2.33
N LEU A 115 -21.10 5.94 1.00
CA LEU A 115 -19.90 6.07 0.18
C LEU A 115 -19.67 7.54 -0.15
N ARG A 116 -18.48 8.05 0.17
CA ARG A 116 -18.01 9.39 -0.20
C ARG A 116 -16.76 9.29 -1.04
N VAL A 117 -16.63 10.20 -2.00
CA VAL A 117 -15.42 10.35 -2.82
C VAL A 117 -14.76 11.67 -2.44
N ILE A 118 -13.47 11.61 -2.11
CA ILE A 118 -12.64 12.76 -1.79
C ILE A 118 -11.58 12.97 -2.88
N SER A 119 -11.38 14.23 -3.27
CA SER A 119 -10.25 14.64 -4.10
C SER A 119 -9.16 15.16 -3.18
N PHE A 120 -8.23 14.28 -2.76
CA PHE A 120 -7.13 14.71 -1.87
C PHE A 120 -6.15 15.64 -2.59
N GLU A 121 -6.15 15.62 -3.93
CA GLU A 121 -5.42 16.59 -4.76
C GLU A 121 -5.88 18.02 -4.46
N ARG A 122 -7.19 18.24 -4.29
CA ARG A 122 -7.74 19.55 -3.91
C ARG A 122 -7.40 19.96 -2.47
N LEU A 123 -7.00 19.01 -1.63
CA LEU A 123 -6.66 19.25 -0.23
C LEU A 123 -5.17 19.58 -0.06
N SER A 124 -4.29 18.78 -0.66
CA SER A 124 -2.83 18.86 -0.46
C SER A 124 -2.01 18.49 -1.70
N GLY A 125 -2.63 18.37 -2.88
CA GLY A 125 -1.93 17.99 -4.12
C GLY A 125 -1.58 16.51 -4.23
N GLY A 126 -2.00 15.66 -3.29
CA GLY A 126 -1.74 14.22 -3.28
C GLY A 126 -2.98 13.36 -3.58
N ILE A 127 -3.04 12.18 -2.96
CA ILE A 127 -4.14 11.22 -3.03
C ILE A 127 -4.39 10.61 -1.64
N VAL A 128 -5.58 10.03 -1.40
CA VAL A 128 -5.73 9.04 -0.33
C VAL A 128 -5.06 7.73 -0.77
N HIS A 129 -3.84 7.50 -0.30
CA HIS A 129 -3.10 6.26 -0.55
C HIS A 129 -3.08 5.32 0.66
N ALA A 130 -3.52 5.77 1.83
CA ALA A 130 -3.75 4.91 2.97
C ALA A 130 -4.84 3.86 2.67
N LYS A 131 -4.70 2.68 3.26
CA LYS A 131 -5.72 1.63 3.25
C LYS A 131 -5.91 1.18 4.68
N TYR A 132 -7.06 1.50 5.23
CA TYR A 132 -7.36 1.19 6.61
C TYR A 132 -8.85 0.99 6.83
N LEU A 133 -9.15 0.29 7.92
CA LEU A 133 -10.49 0.00 8.40
C LEU A 133 -10.53 0.28 9.90
N LEU A 134 -11.65 0.77 10.41
CA LEU A 134 -11.91 0.95 11.82
C LEU A 134 -13.23 0.28 12.16
N VAL A 135 -13.28 -0.41 13.30
CA VAL A 135 -14.50 -1.04 13.82
C VAL A 135 -14.75 -0.57 15.24
N ASP A 136 -15.94 -0.03 15.46
CA ASP A 136 -16.49 0.41 16.75
C ASP A 136 -15.60 1.36 17.57
N GLY A 137 -14.60 2.01 16.93
CA GLY A 137 -13.58 2.81 17.62
C GLY A 137 -12.68 1.99 18.56
N LYS A 138 -12.61 0.66 18.38
CA LYS A 138 -11.87 -0.26 19.24
C LYS A 138 -10.76 -1.01 18.53
N GLN A 139 -10.95 -1.28 17.24
CA GLN A 139 -9.97 -1.99 16.43
C GLN A 139 -9.76 -1.24 15.12
N ALA A 140 -8.53 -1.25 14.64
CA ALA A 140 -8.17 -0.76 13.33
C ALA A 140 -7.44 -1.85 12.56
N TYR A 141 -7.60 -1.86 11.25
CA TYR A 141 -6.70 -2.54 10.33
C TYR A 141 -6.00 -1.49 9.49
N MET A 142 -4.71 -1.64 9.22
CA MET A 142 -4.02 -0.87 8.20
C MET A 142 -2.93 -1.68 7.52
N GLY A 143 -2.69 -1.43 6.24
CA GLY A 143 -1.69 -2.18 5.49
C GLY A 143 -1.59 -1.75 4.04
N SER A 144 -0.83 -2.51 3.27
CA SER A 144 -0.64 -2.22 1.86
C SER A 144 -1.83 -2.67 0.97
N GLN A 145 -2.70 -3.53 1.48
CA GLN A 145 -3.86 -4.08 0.77
C GLN A 145 -4.91 -3.01 0.43
N ASN A 146 -5.21 -2.86 -0.85
CA ASN A 146 -6.48 -2.22 -1.26
C ASN A 146 -7.64 -3.21 -1.06
N LEU A 147 -8.87 -2.70 -1.08
CA LEU A 147 -10.07 -3.54 -1.22
C LEU A 147 -10.16 -4.14 -2.64
N ASP A 148 -9.26 -5.06 -2.93
CA ASP A 148 -9.02 -5.66 -4.24
C ASP A 148 -8.85 -7.17 -4.11
N TRP A 149 -9.57 -7.95 -4.92
CA TRP A 149 -9.40 -9.39 -5.02
C TRP A 149 -7.93 -9.79 -5.32
N ARG A 150 -7.21 -9.01 -6.13
CA ARG A 150 -5.80 -9.24 -6.43
C ARG A 150 -4.92 -9.07 -5.20
N ALA A 151 -5.26 -8.15 -4.28
CA ALA A 151 -4.49 -7.93 -3.06
C ALA A 151 -4.52 -9.17 -2.14
N LEU A 152 -5.64 -9.91 -2.15
CA LEU A 152 -5.81 -11.11 -1.33
C LEU A 152 -5.17 -12.36 -1.96
N GLU A 153 -5.07 -12.42 -3.29
CA GLU A 153 -4.72 -13.68 -3.99
C GLU A 153 -3.45 -13.59 -4.85
N HIS A 154 -3.05 -12.42 -5.33
CA HIS A 154 -2.04 -12.30 -6.39
C HIS A 154 -0.97 -11.24 -6.15
N ILE A 155 -1.02 -10.51 -5.04
CA ILE A 155 -0.08 -9.46 -4.69
C ILE A 155 0.52 -9.80 -3.32
N HIS A 156 1.81 -9.53 -3.15
CA HIS A 156 2.47 -9.70 -1.86
C HIS A 156 2.22 -8.47 -0.99
N GLU A 157 1.47 -8.66 0.09
CA GLU A 157 0.94 -7.59 0.92
C GLU A 157 1.21 -7.85 2.41
N THR A 158 1.30 -6.77 3.20
CA THR A 158 1.47 -6.83 4.65
C THR A 158 0.58 -5.79 5.32
N GLY A 159 0.02 -6.14 6.47
CA GLY A 159 -0.76 -5.22 7.28
C GLY A 159 -0.69 -5.54 8.77
N LEU A 160 -1.45 -4.77 9.54
CA LEU A 160 -1.59 -4.89 10.98
C LEU A 160 -3.07 -4.82 11.36
N LEU A 161 -3.52 -5.77 12.18
CA LEU A 161 -4.67 -5.56 13.05
C LEU A 161 -4.18 -4.90 14.34
N ILE A 162 -4.88 -3.87 14.80
CA ILE A 162 -4.47 -2.99 15.87
C ILE A 162 -5.63 -2.85 16.86
N ASP A 163 -5.37 -3.08 18.14
CA ASP A 163 -6.31 -2.82 19.25
C ASP A 163 -5.73 -1.90 20.34
N ASP A 164 -4.54 -1.33 20.11
CA ASP A 164 -3.99 -0.24 20.94
C ASP A 164 -4.91 0.99 20.90
N PRO A 165 -5.52 1.40 22.03
CA PRO A 165 -6.52 2.47 22.02
C PRO A 165 -5.97 3.83 21.60
N ARG A 166 -4.68 4.11 21.84
CA ARG A 166 -4.07 5.38 21.43
C ARG A 166 -4.02 5.45 19.91
N VAL A 167 -3.52 4.39 19.27
CA VAL A 167 -3.41 4.32 17.81
C VAL A 167 -4.78 4.28 17.14
N VAL A 168 -5.72 3.48 17.66
CA VAL A 168 -7.09 3.42 17.10
C VAL A 168 -7.76 4.80 17.13
N ASN A 169 -7.66 5.54 18.24
CA ASN A 169 -8.21 6.89 18.33
C ASN A 169 -7.54 7.87 17.36
N GLN A 170 -6.23 7.75 17.12
CA GLN A 170 -5.53 8.57 16.15
C GLN A 170 -6.01 8.29 14.71
N ILE A 171 -6.17 7.02 14.34
CA ILE A 171 -6.70 6.63 13.02
C ILE A 171 -8.16 7.11 12.87
N SER A 172 -8.99 6.98 13.92
CA SER A 172 -10.35 7.54 13.93
C SER A 172 -10.37 9.06 13.74
N ALA A 173 -9.45 9.80 14.37
CA ALA A 173 -9.34 11.25 14.20
C ALA A 173 -8.93 11.62 12.76
N ILE A 174 -8.01 10.86 12.14
CA ILE A 174 -7.65 11.03 10.72
C ILE A 174 -8.88 10.79 9.83
N PHE A 175 -9.61 9.69 10.04
CA PHE A 175 -10.80 9.37 9.26
C PHE A 175 -11.85 10.48 9.35
N GLU A 176 -12.19 10.92 10.57
CA GLU A 176 -13.21 11.94 10.76
C GLU A 176 -12.79 13.27 10.11
N GLN A 177 -11.52 13.64 10.22
CA GLN A 177 -11.00 14.83 9.56
C GLN A 177 -11.12 14.74 8.04
N ASP A 178 -10.71 13.64 7.42
CA ASP A 178 -10.79 13.44 5.97
C ASP A 178 -12.27 13.36 5.52
N TRP A 179 -13.16 12.77 6.34
CA TRP A 179 -14.60 12.70 6.11
C TRP A 179 -15.28 14.08 6.11
N GLN A 180 -14.92 14.94 7.07
CA GLN A 180 -15.40 16.32 7.13
C GLN A 180 -14.79 17.19 6.03
N ALA A 181 -13.50 17.01 5.73
CA ALA A 181 -12.84 17.70 4.62
C ALA A 181 -13.55 17.40 3.30
N GLN A 182 -13.91 16.14 3.06
CA GLN A 182 -14.70 15.75 1.88
C GLN A 182 -16.02 16.54 1.80
N ALA A 183 -16.79 16.60 2.90
CA ALA A 183 -18.07 17.31 2.92
C ALA A 183 -17.91 18.81 2.59
N ARG A 184 -16.86 19.44 3.10
CA ARG A 184 -16.56 20.85 2.83
C ARG A 184 -16.15 21.07 1.37
N LEU A 185 -15.29 20.19 0.83
CA LEU A 185 -14.86 20.25 -0.56
C LEU A 185 -16.01 20.08 -1.56
N THR A 186 -17.05 19.31 -1.23
CA THR A 186 -18.26 19.18 -2.06
C THR A 186 -19.14 20.43 -2.05
N HIS A 187 -19.09 21.23 -0.98
CA HIS A 187 -19.77 22.53 -0.91
C HIS A 187 -18.93 23.69 -1.50
N GLY A 188 -17.76 23.37 -2.09
CA GLY A 188 -16.86 24.39 -2.65
C GLY A 188 -16.09 25.18 -1.59
N GLU A 189 -16.07 24.72 -0.33
CA GLU A 189 -15.35 25.37 0.74
C GLU A 189 -13.85 25.02 0.72
N THR A 190 -13.03 25.93 1.26
CA THR A 190 -11.61 25.69 1.50
C THR A 190 -11.39 24.97 2.83
N VAL A 191 -10.59 23.91 2.83
CA VAL A 191 -10.19 23.21 4.06
C VAL A 191 -8.84 23.74 4.50
N ALA A 192 -8.81 24.46 5.62
CA ALA A 192 -7.58 25.01 6.17
C ALA A 192 -6.71 23.89 6.78
N PRO A 193 -5.36 24.00 6.70
CA PRO A 193 -4.46 23.15 7.47
C PRO A 193 -4.79 23.17 8.96
N LEU A 194 -4.51 22.06 9.63
CA LEU A 194 -4.62 22.00 11.08
C LEU A 194 -3.54 22.87 11.75
N PRO A 195 -3.84 23.45 12.93
CA PRO A 195 -2.84 24.14 13.72
C PRO A 195 -1.66 23.22 14.01
N ALA A 196 -0.44 23.77 13.96
CA ALA A 196 0.75 23.05 14.35
C ALA A 196 0.62 22.57 15.81
N ALA A 197 1.01 21.32 16.07
CA ALA A 197 1.07 20.79 17.42
C ALA A 197 2.03 21.63 18.27
N THR A 198 1.60 22.03 19.46
CA THR A 198 2.40 22.83 20.40
C THR A 198 3.26 21.97 21.32
N GLN A 199 2.99 20.67 21.41
CA GLN A 199 3.72 19.72 22.24
C GLN A 199 4.55 18.76 21.38
N PRO A 200 5.74 18.34 21.86
CA PRO A 200 6.50 17.27 21.20
C PRO A 200 5.67 16.01 21.09
N ALA A 201 5.77 15.33 19.95
CA ALA A 201 5.05 14.09 19.75
C ALA A 201 5.65 12.94 20.56
N ASP A 202 4.76 12.14 21.17
CA ASP A 202 5.11 10.99 21.99
C ASP A 202 5.59 9.81 21.11
N ARG A 203 6.86 9.46 21.26
CA ARG A 203 7.51 8.32 20.58
C ARG A 203 7.73 7.14 21.52
N SER A 204 7.02 7.08 22.64
CA SER A 204 7.06 5.92 23.54
C SER A 204 6.25 4.76 22.96
N GLY A 205 6.79 3.55 23.12
CA GLY A 205 6.15 2.32 22.65
C GLY A 205 5.97 2.28 21.13
N ASN A 206 4.86 1.69 20.68
CA ASN A 206 4.50 1.58 19.27
C ASN A 206 3.59 2.74 18.86
N TYR A 207 3.92 3.49 17.82
CA TYR A 207 3.21 4.74 17.50
C TYR A 207 2.89 4.88 16.01
N LEU A 208 1.82 5.61 15.75
CA LEU A 208 1.36 5.96 14.42
C LEU A 208 2.13 7.18 13.89
N VAL A 209 2.52 7.11 12.63
CA VAL A 209 2.87 8.28 11.82
C VAL A 209 1.92 8.35 10.63
N ALA A 210 1.70 9.56 10.13
CA ALA A 210 0.87 9.78 8.96
C ALA A 210 1.39 10.96 8.14
N SER A 211 0.89 11.07 6.91
CA SER A 211 1.10 12.22 6.04
C SER A 211 -0.24 12.71 5.50
N PRO A 212 -0.35 13.95 5.00
CA PRO A 212 0.66 15.01 5.08
C PRO A 212 0.58 15.77 6.42
N LYS A 213 1.71 16.33 6.89
CA LYS A 213 1.81 17.09 8.14
C LYS A 213 0.67 18.09 8.37
N ALA A 214 0.32 18.85 7.33
CA ALA A 214 -0.70 19.89 7.36
C ALA A 214 -2.09 19.38 7.78
N PHE A 215 -2.33 18.07 7.64
CA PHE A 215 -3.61 17.43 7.91
C PHE A 215 -3.46 16.27 8.90
N ASN A 216 -2.42 16.24 9.73
CA ASN A 216 -2.31 15.27 10.82
C ASN A 216 -2.95 15.81 12.11
N PRO A 217 -3.86 15.05 12.75
CA PRO A 217 -4.40 15.40 14.05
C PRO A 217 -3.30 15.55 15.12
N ALA A 218 -3.62 16.29 16.19
CA ALA A 218 -2.73 16.43 17.33
C ALA A 218 -2.29 15.05 17.87
N GLY A 219 -0.99 14.89 18.11
CA GLY A 219 -0.39 13.64 18.59
C GLY A 219 0.00 12.66 17.49
N VAL A 220 -0.38 12.88 16.22
CA VAL A 220 0.09 12.07 15.08
C VAL A 220 1.37 12.66 14.52
N ILE A 221 2.42 11.85 14.46
CA ILE A 221 3.74 12.28 13.95
C ILE A 221 3.70 12.32 12.42
N ASP A 222 4.41 13.27 11.83
CA ASP A 222 4.54 13.36 10.38
C ASP A 222 5.54 12.34 9.81
N SER A 223 5.12 11.64 8.76
CA SER A 223 5.91 10.57 8.13
C SER A 223 7.13 11.09 7.37
N GLU A 224 7.06 12.27 6.76
CA GLU A 224 8.19 12.89 6.06
C GLU A 224 9.31 13.28 7.03
N GLU A 225 8.97 13.70 8.26
CA GLU A 225 9.94 13.97 9.32
C GLU A 225 10.47 12.69 10.01
N GLU A 226 9.59 11.73 10.26
CA GLU A 226 9.93 10.57 11.09
C GLU A 226 10.79 9.53 10.37
N LEU A 227 10.54 9.29 9.08
CA LEU A 227 11.28 8.27 8.34
C LEU A 227 12.80 8.57 8.26
N PRO A 228 13.25 9.79 7.91
CA PRO A 228 14.67 10.16 7.99
C PRO A 228 15.25 10.03 9.40
N ARG A 229 14.48 10.36 10.43
CA ARG A 229 14.90 10.25 11.83
C ARG A 229 15.19 8.80 12.21
N LEU A 230 14.32 7.87 11.82
CA LEU A 230 14.53 6.43 12.03
C LEU A 230 15.80 5.92 11.33
N LEU A 231 16.02 6.34 10.08
CA LEU A 231 17.24 6.01 9.33
C LEU A 231 18.50 6.66 9.94
N ALA A 232 18.38 7.82 10.58
CA ALA A 232 19.47 8.46 11.30
C ALA A 232 19.87 7.70 12.59
N GLU A 233 18.92 7.03 13.24
CA GLU A 233 19.18 6.21 14.43
C GLU A 233 19.80 4.85 14.14
N ALA A 234 19.65 4.33 12.92
CA ALA A 234 20.20 3.03 12.54
C ALA A 234 21.73 2.98 12.74
N GLN A 235 22.18 1.88 13.35
CA GLN A 235 23.59 1.67 13.72
C GLN A 235 24.26 0.55 12.92
N GLN A 236 23.52 -0.50 12.56
CA GLN A 236 24.10 -1.72 11.97
C GLN A 236 23.47 -2.06 10.63
N GLN A 237 22.15 -2.22 10.58
CA GLN A 237 21.45 -2.69 9.39
C GLN A 237 20.05 -2.09 9.27
N VAL A 238 19.68 -1.75 8.04
CA VAL A 238 18.31 -1.44 7.66
C VAL A 238 17.91 -2.32 6.47
N ARG A 239 16.78 -3.01 6.58
CA ARG A 239 16.16 -3.74 5.48
C ARG A 239 14.89 -3.03 5.08
N ILE A 240 14.73 -2.75 3.80
CA ILE A 240 13.64 -1.95 3.25
C ILE A 240 13.00 -2.73 2.12
N GLN A 241 11.70 -2.92 2.16
CA GLN A 241 10.90 -3.41 1.04
C GLN A 241 9.82 -2.39 0.72
N VAL A 242 9.79 -1.93 -0.53
CA VAL A 242 8.74 -1.03 -1.05
C VAL A 242 8.38 -1.44 -2.47
N MET A 243 7.20 -1.04 -2.98
CA MET A 243 6.88 -1.30 -4.39
C MET A 243 7.71 -0.40 -5.31
N ASP A 244 7.67 0.92 -5.09
CA ASP A 244 8.30 1.92 -5.96
C ASP A 244 9.27 2.79 -5.15
N TYR A 245 10.45 3.05 -5.72
CA TYR A 245 11.46 3.95 -5.16
C TYR A 245 11.93 4.94 -6.23
N VAL A 246 11.82 6.23 -5.94
CA VAL A 246 12.46 7.28 -6.75
C VAL A 246 12.51 8.61 -5.96
N PRO A 247 13.66 9.29 -5.89
CA PRO A 247 13.77 10.57 -5.19
C PRO A 247 13.29 11.75 -6.04
N LEU A 248 12.07 11.64 -6.56
CA LEU A 248 11.46 12.67 -7.40
C LEU A 248 10.00 12.87 -7.00
N SER A 249 9.59 14.12 -6.76
CA SER A 249 8.18 14.47 -6.56
C SER A 249 7.44 14.61 -7.88
N TYR A 250 6.11 14.74 -7.82
CA TYR A 250 5.30 15.23 -8.93
C TYR A 250 5.20 16.75 -8.82
N GLY A 251 5.70 17.46 -9.82
CA GLY A 251 5.61 18.92 -9.90
C GLY A 251 4.58 19.38 -10.94
N PRO A 252 4.34 20.70 -11.02
CA PRO A 252 3.52 21.31 -12.06
C PRO A 252 3.99 20.91 -13.46
N ASP A 253 3.08 20.92 -14.44
CA ASP A 253 3.37 20.66 -15.86
C ASP A 253 4.14 19.36 -16.13
N LYS A 254 3.84 18.32 -15.34
CA LYS A 254 4.48 16.99 -15.42
C LYS A 254 5.98 17.01 -15.14
N THR A 255 6.51 18.06 -14.51
CA THR A 255 7.88 18.09 -14.03
C THR A 255 8.08 17.05 -12.93
N ARG A 256 9.33 16.58 -12.78
CA ARG A 256 9.74 15.65 -11.73
C ARG A 256 10.90 16.26 -10.93
N PRO A 257 10.63 17.25 -10.04
CA PRO A 257 11.67 17.87 -9.23
C PRO A 257 12.30 16.85 -8.27
N TYR A 258 13.59 17.03 -7.97
CA TYR A 258 14.31 16.16 -7.06
C TYR A 258 13.77 16.29 -5.63
N TYR A 259 13.44 15.16 -5.03
CA TYR A 259 12.90 15.01 -3.69
C TYR A 259 13.93 14.25 -2.84
N ALA A 260 14.77 15.00 -2.16
CA ALA A 260 15.99 14.48 -1.56
C ALA A 260 15.77 13.74 -0.23
N VAL A 261 14.60 13.88 0.40
CA VAL A 261 14.38 13.54 1.83
C VAL A 261 14.81 12.10 2.15
N ILE A 262 14.23 11.12 1.46
CA ILE A 262 14.49 9.71 1.73
C ILE A 262 15.87 9.28 1.20
N ASP A 263 16.25 9.75 0.00
CA ASP A 263 17.53 9.37 -0.65
C ASP A 263 18.74 9.88 0.13
N ASN A 264 18.68 11.11 0.64
CA ASN A 264 19.69 11.64 1.55
C ASN A 264 19.75 10.83 2.84
N ALA A 265 18.61 10.42 3.41
CA ALA A 265 18.61 9.64 4.65
C ALA A 265 19.26 8.26 4.46
N ILE A 266 18.94 7.56 3.36
CA ILE A 266 19.56 6.27 3.00
C ILE A 266 21.06 6.44 2.78
N ARG A 267 21.48 7.42 1.95
CA ARG A 267 22.90 7.66 1.67
C ARG A 267 23.67 8.06 2.93
N THR A 268 23.07 8.86 3.80
CA THR A 268 23.67 9.27 5.07
C THR A 268 23.85 8.07 6.00
N ALA A 269 22.87 7.18 6.09
CA ALA A 269 22.99 5.93 6.86
C ALA A 269 24.12 5.04 6.31
N ALA A 270 24.15 4.82 4.99
CA ALA A 270 25.19 4.06 4.32
C ALA A 270 26.60 4.66 4.54
N ALA A 271 26.74 5.99 4.51
CA ALA A 271 28.00 6.69 4.77
C ALA A 271 28.49 6.54 6.21
N ARG A 272 27.60 6.28 7.17
CA ARG A 272 27.95 5.93 8.56
C ARG A 272 28.36 4.45 8.72
N GLY A 273 28.31 3.65 7.65
CA GLY A 273 28.65 2.23 7.67
C GLY A 273 27.46 1.29 7.90
N VAL A 274 26.24 1.82 8.02
CA VAL A 274 25.02 1.01 8.16
C VAL A 274 24.80 0.21 6.87
N GLN A 275 24.58 -1.09 7.00
CA GLN A 275 24.25 -1.97 5.87
C GLN A 275 22.80 -1.77 5.46
N ILE A 276 22.56 -1.44 4.20
CA ILE A 276 21.21 -1.24 3.65
C ILE A 276 20.91 -2.36 2.66
N GLU A 277 19.82 -3.09 2.88
CA GLU A 277 19.25 -4.00 1.90
C GLU A 277 17.91 -3.43 1.43
N LEU A 278 17.78 -3.14 0.13
CA LEU A 278 16.59 -2.55 -0.47
C LEU A 278 15.98 -3.52 -1.49
N MET A 279 14.72 -3.90 -1.28
CA MET A 279 13.89 -4.59 -2.26
C MET A 279 12.88 -3.64 -2.88
N VAL A 280 12.81 -3.67 -4.20
CA VAL A 280 11.78 -2.97 -4.99
C VAL A 280 11.09 -3.91 -5.95
N SER A 281 9.88 -3.57 -6.36
CA SER A 281 9.20 -4.29 -7.45
C SER A 281 9.98 -4.11 -8.76
N GLU A 282 9.93 -5.11 -9.64
CA GLU A 282 10.38 -4.95 -11.03
C GLU A 282 9.70 -3.73 -11.70
N TRP A 283 8.51 -3.31 -11.25
CA TRP A 283 7.80 -2.14 -11.76
C TRP A 283 8.56 -0.82 -11.50
N SER A 284 9.45 -0.81 -10.50
CA SER A 284 10.34 0.31 -10.18
C SER A 284 11.56 0.37 -11.12
N THR A 285 11.73 -0.56 -12.05
CA THR A 285 12.85 -0.56 -13.02
C THR A 285 12.59 0.30 -14.27
N LYS A 286 11.43 0.98 -14.34
CA LYS A 286 11.14 2.00 -15.35
C LYS A 286 12.10 3.21 -15.23
N MET A 287 12.39 3.88 -16.33
CA MET A 287 13.02 5.21 -16.28
C MET A 287 12.04 6.27 -15.73
N PRO A 288 12.50 7.23 -14.91
CA PRO A 288 13.89 7.43 -14.46
C PRO A 288 14.30 6.65 -13.19
N ASN A 289 13.38 5.92 -12.55
CA ASN A 289 13.58 5.26 -11.26
C ASN A 289 14.82 4.35 -11.24
N ILE A 290 15.01 3.54 -12.29
CA ILE A 290 16.17 2.64 -12.40
C ILE A 290 17.52 3.35 -12.36
N ALA A 291 17.63 4.59 -12.86
CA ALA A 291 18.86 5.35 -12.79
C ALA A 291 19.24 5.68 -11.34
N TYR A 292 18.25 6.02 -10.51
CA TYR A 292 18.47 6.28 -9.08
C TYR A 292 18.78 5.01 -8.30
N LEU A 293 18.09 3.90 -8.59
CA LEU A 293 18.43 2.60 -7.99
C LEU A 293 19.88 2.20 -8.31
N LYS A 294 20.31 2.31 -9.57
CA LYS A 294 21.71 2.05 -9.96
C LYS A 294 22.69 2.99 -9.24
N SER A 295 22.32 4.26 -9.03
CA SER A 295 23.15 5.23 -8.30
C SER A 295 23.30 4.92 -6.79
N LEU A 296 22.39 4.14 -6.22
CA LEU A 296 22.51 3.63 -4.85
C LEU A 296 23.30 2.34 -4.82
N ALA A 297 23.09 1.45 -5.79
CA ALA A 297 23.76 0.14 -5.86
C ALA A 297 25.28 0.20 -6.06
N VAL A 298 25.83 1.35 -6.47
CA VAL A 298 27.30 1.57 -6.51
C VAL A 298 27.91 1.84 -5.14
N LEU A 299 27.09 2.10 -4.11
CA LEU A 299 27.59 2.35 -2.76
C LEU A 299 27.84 1.00 -2.04
N PRO A 300 29.02 0.79 -1.44
CA PRO A 300 29.43 -0.52 -0.92
C PRO A 300 28.54 -1.05 0.21
N SER A 301 27.90 -0.17 0.98
CA SER A 301 27.00 -0.53 2.07
C SER A 301 25.55 -0.73 1.62
N ILE A 302 25.24 -0.69 0.33
CA ILE A 302 23.88 -0.82 -0.19
C ILE A 302 23.78 -2.00 -1.16
N GLN A 303 22.90 -2.94 -0.83
CA GLN A 303 22.49 -4.03 -1.70
C GLN A 303 21.07 -3.80 -2.16
N ILE A 304 20.80 -3.98 -3.46
CA ILE A 304 19.47 -3.81 -4.03
C ILE A 304 19.06 -5.08 -4.76
N LYS A 305 17.84 -5.56 -4.50
CA LYS A 305 17.19 -6.59 -5.32
C LYS A 305 15.90 -6.06 -5.93
N THR A 306 15.65 -6.49 -7.16
CA THR A 306 14.36 -6.31 -7.83
C THR A 306 13.56 -7.60 -7.72
N VAL A 307 12.26 -7.49 -7.42
CA VAL A 307 11.38 -8.65 -7.27
C VAL A 307 10.43 -8.75 -8.45
N SER A 308 10.43 -9.92 -9.10
CA SER A 308 9.52 -10.30 -10.17
C SER A 308 8.71 -11.52 -9.73
N ILE A 309 7.39 -11.40 -9.65
CA ILE A 309 6.52 -12.53 -9.35
C ILE A 309 6.03 -13.11 -10.69
N PRO A 310 6.26 -14.40 -10.99
CA PRO A 310 5.89 -15.02 -12.26
C PRO A 310 4.40 -14.89 -12.56
N GLN A 311 4.00 -14.93 -13.83
CA GLN A 311 2.58 -14.98 -14.20
C GLN A 311 1.84 -16.16 -13.54
N ALA A 312 0.58 -15.97 -13.17
CA ALA A 312 -0.26 -17.07 -12.70
C ALA A 312 -0.55 -18.08 -13.82
N SER A 313 -0.84 -19.32 -13.45
CA SER A 313 -1.20 -20.40 -14.37
C SER A 313 -2.49 -20.09 -15.16
N SER A 314 -3.38 -19.29 -14.57
CA SER A 314 -4.61 -18.78 -15.20
C SER A 314 -4.38 -17.72 -16.27
N GLY A 315 -3.15 -17.24 -16.44
CA GLY A 315 -2.81 -16.21 -17.43
C GLY A 315 -2.38 -14.88 -16.83
N PHE A 316 -2.24 -13.88 -17.70
CA PHE A 316 -1.89 -12.52 -17.30
C PHE A 316 -3.02 -11.85 -16.53
N ILE A 317 -2.72 -11.33 -15.34
CA ILE A 317 -3.67 -10.58 -14.50
C ILE A 317 -3.17 -9.13 -14.42
N PRO A 318 -3.88 -8.16 -15.01
CA PRO A 318 -3.47 -6.75 -14.99
C PRO A 318 -3.34 -6.21 -13.56
N PHE A 319 -2.22 -5.52 -13.32
CA PHE A 319 -1.86 -4.87 -12.06
C PHE A 319 -1.78 -5.84 -10.86
N ALA A 320 -1.42 -7.10 -11.11
CA ALA A 320 -1.16 -8.11 -10.09
C ALA A 320 0.27 -8.68 -10.23
N ARG A 321 0.58 -9.73 -9.44
CA ARG A 321 1.89 -10.41 -9.48
C ARG A 321 3.04 -9.45 -9.21
N VAL A 322 2.92 -8.74 -8.09
CA VAL A 322 3.85 -7.68 -7.69
C VAL A 322 4.05 -7.70 -6.18
N ILE A 323 5.19 -7.18 -5.72
CA ILE A 323 5.33 -6.81 -4.32
C ILE A 323 4.70 -5.46 -4.05
N HIS A 324 3.86 -5.41 -3.03
CA HIS A 324 3.15 -4.20 -2.64
C HIS A 324 3.23 -3.93 -1.13
N SER A 325 3.77 -4.84 -0.32
CA SER A 325 4.23 -4.54 1.04
C SER A 325 5.17 -3.33 1.08
N LYS A 326 4.99 -2.48 2.09
CA LYS A 326 5.95 -1.44 2.46
C LYS A 326 6.35 -1.65 3.90
N ILE A 327 7.51 -2.29 4.08
CA ILE A 327 8.05 -2.66 5.38
C ILE A 327 9.51 -2.25 5.48
N MET A 328 9.94 -1.91 6.69
CA MET A 328 11.34 -1.68 6.99
C MET A 328 11.67 -2.21 8.37
N THR A 329 12.83 -2.84 8.56
CA THR A 329 13.35 -3.23 9.87
C THR A 329 14.68 -2.55 10.14
N ILE A 330 14.90 -2.10 11.38
CA ILE A 330 16.12 -1.39 11.80
C ILE A 330 16.76 -2.14 12.96
N ASP A 331 18.01 -2.56 12.77
CA ASP A 331 18.88 -3.19 13.77
C ASP A 331 18.26 -4.38 14.52
N GLY A 332 17.25 -5.06 13.92
CA GLY A 332 16.46 -6.12 14.57
C GLY A 332 15.63 -5.66 15.77
N LYS A 333 15.42 -4.34 15.93
CA LYS A 333 14.77 -3.74 17.12
C LYS A 333 13.46 -3.03 16.81
N LYS A 334 13.34 -2.48 15.60
CA LYS A 334 12.18 -1.72 15.16
C LYS A 334 11.66 -2.27 13.85
N ALA A 335 10.35 -2.30 13.70
CA ALA A 335 9.68 -2.46 12.43
C ALA A 335 8.94 -1.17 12.06
N TRP A 336 8.89 -0.87 10.78
CA TRP A 336 8.02 0.11 10.17
C TRP A 336 7.14 -0.63 9.16
N ILE A 337 5.82 -0.47 9.27
CA ILE A 337 4.84 -1.12 8.39
C ILE A 337 3.87 -0.05 7.92
N GLY A 338 3.74 0.13 6.61
CA GLY A 338 3.09 1.32 6.08
C GLY A 338 2.38 1.17 4.75
N THR A 339 1.81 2.29 4.30
CA THR A 339 1.08 2.39 3.04
C THR A 339 1.87 3.14 1.96
N SER A 340 2.89 3.92 2.31
CA SER A 340 3.59 4.83 1.38
C SER A 340 4.66 4.14 0.54
N ASN A 341 4.69 4.47 -0.76
CA ASN A 341 5.88 4.24 -1.59
C ASN A 341 6.93 5.29 -1.28
N TRP A 342 8.20 5.00 -1.57
CA TRP A 342 9.31 5.91 -1.28
C TRP A 342 9.59 6.80 -2.48
N SER A 343 8.65 7.72 -2.71
CA SER A 343 8.70 8.75 -3.74
C SER A 343 8.09 10.04 -3.20
N GLY A 344 8.57 11.18 -3.68
CA GLY A 344 7.94 12.46 -3.39
C GLY A 344 6.48 12.48 -3.85
N GLY A 345 5.63 13.16 -3.10
CA GLY A 345 4.17 13.11 -3.21
C GLY A 345 3.50 12.16 -2.22
N TYR A 346 4.19 11.11 -1.74
CA TYR A 346 3.60 10.14 -0.81
C TYR A 346 3.68 10.59 0.66
N LEU A 347 4.84 11.06 1.11
CA LEU A 347 5.06 11.44 2.51
C LEU A 347 4.70 12.91 2.82
N ASP A 348 4.59 13.76 1.80
CA ASP A 348 4.44 15.22 1.91
C ASP A 348 3.06 15.72 1.47
N ASN A 349 2.42 15.06 0.49
CA ASN A 349 1.17 15.51 -0.11
C ASN A 349 0.01 14.51 -0.01
N SER A 350 0.27 13.21 0.14
CA SER A 350 -0.78 12.19 0.13
C SER A 350 -1.15 11.74 1.54
N ARG A 351 -2.38 11.26 1.73
CA ARG A 351 -2.75 10.55 2.96
C ARG A 351 -2.10 9.18 2.95
N ASN A 352 -1.16 8.96 3.86
CA ASN A 352 -0.60 7.65 4.20
C ASN A 352 -0.60 7.47 5.71
N LEU A 353 -0.62 6.20 6.14
CA LEU A 353 -0.51 5.80 7.55
C LEU A 353 0.59 4.75 7.64
N GLU A 354 1.46 4.90 8.65
CA GLU A 354 2.51 3.94 8.94
C GLU A 354 2.66 3.73 10.45
N MET A 355 3.00 2.50 10.83
CA MET A 355 3.26 2.14 12.21
C MET A 355 4.75 2.00 12.44
N VAL A 356 5.26 2.68 13.46
CA VAL A 356 6.58 2.40 14.03
C VAL A 356 6.39 1.48 15.24
N ILE A 357 6.82 0.23 15.09
CA ILE A 357 6.75 -0.78 16.14
C ILE A 357 8.13 -0.90 16.80
N GLN A 358 8.25 -0.44 18.04
CA GLN A 358 9.47 -0.53 18.85
C GLN A 358 9.46 -1.82 19.67
N ASN A 359 9.43 -2.97 18.97
CA ASN A 359 9.39 -4.29 19.58
C ASN A 359 10.32 -5.25 18.78
N PRO A 360 11.36 -5.82 19.41
CA PRO A 360 12.28 -6.74 18.74
C PRO A 360 11.63 -8.02 18.19
N GLU A 361 10.60 -8.55 18.85
CA GLU A 361 9.91 -9.76 18.38
C GLU A 361 9.14 -9.48 17.08
N MET A 362 8.41 -8.37 17.01
CA MET A 362 7.77 -7.94 15.76
C MET A 362 8.81 -7.61 14.68
N ALA A 363 9.90 -6.92 15.03
CA ALA A 363 10.98 -6.63 14.09
C ALA A 363 11.58 -7.91 13.51
N GLN A 364 11.83 -8.91 14.34
CA GLN A 364 12.31 -10.23 13.90
C GLN A 364 11.30 -10.94 13.00
N ARG A 365 10.00 -10.89 13.32
CA ARG A 365 8.99 -11.57 12.50
C ARG A 365 8.81 -10.92 11.12
N VAL A 366 8.83 -9.59 11.06
CA VAL A 366 8.84 -8.83 9.79
C VAL A 366 10.12 -9.14 9.00
N ASP A 367 11.26 -9.24 9.68
CA ASP A 367 12.54 -9.61 9.07
C ASP A 367 12.52 -11.02 8.47
N MET A 368 11.79 -11.97 9.06
CA MET A 368 11.59 -13.30 8.48
C MET A 368 10.79 -13.25 7.18
N LEU A 369 9.76 -12.40 7.07
CA LEU A 369 9.03 -12.18 5.81
C LEU A 369 9.96 -11.59 4.74
N TYR A 370 10.69 -10.54 5.12
CA TYR A 370 11.68 -9.89 4.25
C TYR A 370 12.71 -10.90 3.74
N THR A 371 13.32 -11.66 4.64
CA THR A 371 14.41 -12.60 4.33
C THR A 371 13.93 -13.77 3.47
N GLN A 372 12.71 -14.27 3.70
CA GLN A 372 12.10 -15.28 2.83
C GLN A 372 12.01 -14.78 1.39
N LEU A 373 11.48 -13.57 1.18
CA LEU A 373 11.38 -12.99 -0.15
C LEU A 373 12.76 -12.67 -0.74
N TRP A 374 13.66 -12.09 0.05
CA TRP A 374 15.01 -11.73 -0.36
C TRP A 374 15.81 -12.94 -0.88
N ASN A 375 15.64 -14.10 -0.25
CA ASN A 375 16.34 -15.35 -0.63
C ASN A 375 15.57 -16.21 -1.64
N SER A 376 14.36 -15.81 -2.02
CA SER A 376 13.54 -16.54 -2.99
C SER A 376 14.09 -16.40 -4.42
N GLU A 377 13.63 -17.26 -5.31
CA GLU A 377 13.91 -17.16 -6.75
C GLU A 377 13.36 -15.87 -7.39
N TYR A 378 12.39 -15.23 -6.73
CA TYR A 378 11.71 -14.03 -7.23
C TYR A 378 12.55 -12.76 -7.07
N ALA A 379 13.55 -12.76 -6.18
CA ALA A 379 14.37 -11.60 -5.86
C ALA A 379 15.76 -11.69 -6.48
N GLN A 380 16.03 -10.86 -7.49
CA GLN A 380 17.29 -10.86 -8.24
C GLN A 380 18.12 -9.62 -7.92
N PRO A 381 19.46 -9.74 -7.73
CA PRO A 381 20.33 -8.58 -7.56
C PRO A 381 20.20 -7.57 -8.68
N LEU A 382 20.14 -6.29 -8.33
CA LEU A 382 20.13 -5.21 -9.30
C LEU A 382 21.44 -5.18 -10.10
N ARG A 383 21.35 -5.45 -11.39
CA ARG A 383 22.45 -5.33 -12.35
C ARG A 383 22.65 -3.89 -12.83
N ILE A 384 23.84 -3.33 -12.60
CA ILE A 384 24.18 -1.94 -12.98
C ILE A 384 24.39 -1.82 -14.51
N ASP A 385 24.94 -2.86 -15.12
CA ASP A 385 25.27 -2.99 -16.55
C ASP A 385 24.07 -3.37 -17.44
N TYR A 386 22.91 -3.68 -16.85
CA TYR A 386 21.75 -4.18 -17.56
C TYR A 386 20.75 -3.07 -17.91
N ASP A 387 20.28 -3.03 -19.16
CA ASP A 387 19.19 -2.14 -19.56
C ASP A 387 17.84 -2.81 -19.28
N TYR A 388 17.09 -2.27 -18.32
CA TYR A 388 15.84 -2.87 -17.88
C TYR A 388 14.71 -2.49 -18.84
N PRO A 389 13.94 -3.46 -19.36
CA PRO A 389 12.79 -3.14 -20.19
C PRO A 389 11.75 -2.39 -19.38
N ARG A 390 10.98 -1.53 -20.05
CA ARG A 390 9.86 -0.83 -19.40
C ARG A 390 8.81 -1.86 -18.93
N PRO A 391 8.49 -1.92 -17.63
CA PRO A 391 7.44 -2.81 -17.13
C PRO A 391 6.07 -2.49 -17.75
N ASN A 392 5.26 -3.53 -17.99
CA ASN A 392 3.91 -3.42 -18.56
C ASN A 392 2.84 -3.97 -17.59
N PRO A 393 2.63 -3.35 -16.41
CA PRO A 393 1.76 -3.90 -15.36
C PRO A 393 0.30 -4.07 -15.80
N GLY A 394 -0.18 -3.25 -16.74
CA GLY A 394 -1.56 -3.32 -17.24
C GLY A 394 -1.75 -4.13 -18.53
N GLY A 395 -0.68 -4.60 -19.16
CA GLY A 395 -0.75 -5.36 -20.42
C GLY A 395 -1.19 -4.57 -21.67
N MET A 396 -1.50 -3.27 -21.57
CA MET A 396 -2.20 -2.53 -22.64
C MET A 396 -1.28 -1.94 -23.74
N LYS A 397 0.03 -1.80 -23.51
CA LYS A 397 0.88 -1.02 -24.42
C LYS A 397 1.29 -1.69 -25.73
N ASP A 398 1.14 -3.01 -25.82
CA ASP A 398 1.54 -3.73 -27.03
C ASP A 398 0.38 -3.82 -28.04
N LYS A 399 -0.88 -3.90 -27.58
CA LYS A 399 -2.05 -3.96 -28.48
C LYS A 399 -2.37 -2.64 -29.18
N GLU A 400 -2.14 -1.48 -28.54
CA GLU A 400 -2.32 -0.19 -29.20
C GLU A 400 -1.18 0.14 -30.17
N LYS A 401 0.05 -0.34 -29.90
CA LYS A 401 1.18 -0.24 -30.83
C LYS A 401 1.05 -1.20 -32.00
N GLU A 402 0.59 -2.43 -31.79
CA GLU A 402 0.29 -3.39 -32.85
C GLU A 402 -0.87 -2.89 -33.73
N LYS A 403 -1.98 -2.38 -33.15
CA LYS A 403 -3.05 -1.75 -33.94
C LYS A 403 -2.61 -0.50 -34.69
N ALA A 404 -1.72 0.30 -34.13
CA ALA A 404 -1.16 1.46 -34.81
C ALA A 404 -0.22 1.06 -35.97
N GLN A 405 0.56 -0.01 -35.80
CA GLN A 405 1.44 -0.55 -36.85
C GLN A 405 0.65 -1.24 -37.98
N GLU A 406 -0.40 -2.00 -37.67
CA GLU A 406 -1.29 -2.62 -38.67
C GLU A 406 -2.06 -1.57 -39.49
N ASN A 407 -2.54 -0.49 -38.84
CA ASN A 407 -3.22 0.60 -39.55
C ASN A 407 -2.28 1.43 -40.44
N THR A 408 -0.98 1.50 -40.15
CA THR A 408 0.01 2.15 -41.03
C THR A 408 0.49 1.24 -42.17
N ALA A 409 0.42 -0.08 -42.02
CA ALA A 409 0.78 -1.03 -43.06
C ALA A 409 -0.34 -1.23 -44.10
N SER A 410 -1.60 -1.00 -43.73
CA SER A 410 -2.76 -1.09 -44.63
C SER A 410 -2.92 0.12 -45.57
N SER A 411 -2.23 1.24 -45.35
CA SER A 411 -2.41 2.48 -46.13
C SER A 411 -1.39 2.70 -47.26
N THR A 412 -0.44 1.79 -47.47
CA THR A 412 0.67 1.95 -48.45
C THR A 412 0.61 1.04 -49.68
N THR A 413 -0.44 0.24 -49.87
CA THR A 413 -0.65 -0.55 -51.09
C THR A 413 -1.88 -0.08 -51.86
N GLY A 414 -1.76 1.04 -52.58
CA GLY A 414 -2.86 1.58 -53.37
C GLY A 414 -2.45 2.72 -54.31
N GLY A 415 -1.30 2.61 -54.97
CA GLY A 415 -0.86 3.54 -56.02
C GLY A 415 -0.80 2.83 -57.37
N THR A 416 -1.92 2.79 -58.09
CA THR A 416 -1.97 2.35 -59.49
C THR A 416 -1.23 3.34 -60.39
N VAL A 417 -0.18 2.84 -61.05
CA VAL A 417 0.52 3.47 -62.15
C VAL A 417 -0.36 3.42 -63.40
N THR A 418 -0.61 4.58 -64.03
CA THR A 418 -0.99 4.64 -65.44
C THR A 418 -0.13 5.69 -66.15
N ALA A 419 0.65 5.21 -67.11
CA ALA A 419 1.28 5.94 -68.21
C ALA A 419 0.90 5.18 -69.50
N PRO A 420 0.96 5.77 -70.71
CA PRO A 420 1.59 7.04 -71.09
C PRO A 420 0.63 8.18 -71.42
#